data_AF-A0A0H5PZD6-F1
#
_entry.id   AF-A0A0H5PZD6-F1
#
_cell.length_a   1.000
_cell.length_b   1.000
_cell.length_c   1.000
_cell.angle_alpha   90.00
_cell.angle_beta   90.00
_cell.angle_gamma   90.00
#
_symmetry.space_group_name_H-M   'P 1'
#
loop_
_entity.id
_entity.type
_entity.pdbx_description
1 polymer ?
#
loop_
_entity_poly.entity_id
_entity_poly.type
_entity_poly.pdbx_seq_one_letter_code
_entity_poly.pdbx_strand_id
1 'polypeptide(L)'
;MQTKNPRLTITLEPSTAAQLDRMSELTGNSKSSMIAELLTNSSPVFERMIKVLEAAQLVQQEAKQKTAEGLERAQAKIEKQLGLMLDWMDDSSRPILEQAEKVQRRGRRRPAVDAGGARPRTAGGARLTPPSNRGVRSTHKTGGKQATMRVPGGVGREKSKPANPTKKPLGKRTVKGASA
;
A
#
# COMPACT_ATOMS: atom_id res chain seq x y z
N MET A 1 -18.85 9.45 32.68
CA MET A 1 -20.09 9.19 33.42
C MET A 1 -21.23 9.13 32.40
N GLN A 2 -21.74 7.94 32.05
CA GLN A 2 -22.96 7.84 31.24
C GLN A 2 -24.15 8.19 32.12
N THR A 3 -24.89 9.23 31.79
CA THR A 3 -26.16 9.55 32.44
C THR A 3 -27.23 8.57 31.96
N LYS A 4 -28.15 8.18 32.85
CA LYS A 4 -29.26 7.26 32.54
C LYS A 4 -30.10 7.72 31.33
N ASN A 5 -30.23 9.03 31.16
CA ASN A 5 -30.83 9.66 29.98
C ASN A 5 -29.74 10.44 29.23
N PRO A 6 -29.30 9.98 28.05
CA PRO A 6 -28.33 10.69 27.25
C PRO A 6 -28.95 11.98 26.68
N ARG A 7 -28.18 13.07 26.68
CA ARG A 7 -28.58 14.34 26.06
C ARG A 7 -27.89 14.47 24.71
N LEU A 8 -28.66 14.83 23.68
CA LEU A 8 -28.15 15.07 22.34
C LEU A 8 -28.28 16.55 22.00
N THR A 9 -27.17 17.17 21.61
CA THR A 9 -27.17 18.52 21.05
C THR A 9 -27.10 18.39 19.53
N ILE A 10 -28.16 18.82 18.85
CA ILE A 10 -28.27 18.75 17.40
C ILE A 10 -28.32 20.15 16.81
N THR A 11 -27.59 20.37 15.71
CA THR A 11 -27.69 21.59 14.91
C THR A 11 -28.70 21.33 13.80
N LEU A 12 -29.81 22.06 13.82
CA LEU A 12 -30.85 21.95 12.80
C LEU A 12 -30.60 22.93 11.65
N GLU A 13 -31.07 22.55 10.47
CA GLU A 13 -31.16 23.46 9.33
C GLU A 13 -32.24 24.53 9.61
N PRO A 14 -32.07 25.79 9.17
CA PRO A 14 -32.96 26.89 9.55
C PRO A 14 -34.42 26.68 9.17
N SER A 15 -34.71 26.08 8.01
CA SER A 15 -36.09 25.79 7.60
C SER A 15 -36.75 24.75 8.50
N THR A 16 -36.00 23.71 8.90
CA THR A 16 -36.46 22.67 9.83
C THR A 16 -36.73 23.26 11.22
N ALA A 17 -35.84 24.14 11.70
CA ALA A 17 -36.03 24.83 12.97
C ALA A 17 -37.30 25.70 12.97
N ALA A 18 -37.54 26.46 11.89
CA ALA A 18 -38.73 27.31 11.73
C ALA A 18 -40.04 26.50 11.67
N GLN A 19 -40.03 25.32 11.05
CA GLN A 19 -41.17 24.40 11.05
C GLN A 19 -41.48 23.90 12.46
N LEU A 20 -40.46 23.49 13.21
CA LEU A 20 -40.63 23.07 14.60
C LEU A 20 -41.08 24.20 15.52
N ASP A 21 -40.62 25.44 15.28
CA ASP A 21 -41.14 26.64 15.95
C ASP A 21 -42.65 26.79 15.74
N ARG A 22 -43.10 26.79 14.48
CA ARG A 22 -44.53 26.87 14.14
C ARG A 22 -45.35 25.75 14.77
N MET A 23 -44.85 24.52 14.71
CA MET A 23 -45.53 23.38 15.33
C MET A 23 -45.61 23.54 16.85
N SER A 24 -44.55 24.07 17.49
CA SER A 24 -44.51 24.35 18.93
C SER A 24 -45.53 25.42 19.34
N GLU A 25 -45.64 26.50 18.58
CA GLU A 25 -46.64 27.55 18.79
C GLU A 25 -48.08 27.02 18.66
N LEU A 26 -48.33 26.16 17.66
CA LEU A 26 -49.68 25.65 17.37
C LEU A 26 -50.13 24.56 18.35
N THR A 27 -49.23 23.70 18.79
CA THR A 27 -49.56 22.57 19.69
C THR A 27 -49.38 22.90 21.17
N GLY A 28 -48.65 23.98 21.50
CA GLY A 28 -48.31 24.37 22.86
C GLY A 28 -47.20 23.52 23.50
N ASN A 29 -46.69 22.51 22.82
CA ASN A 29 -45.63 21.62 23.32
C ASN A 29 -44.24 22.16 22.94
N SER A 30 -43.25 21.93 23.80
CA SER A 30 -41.85 22.30 23.49
C SER A 30 -41.29 21.47 22.34
N LYS A 31 -40.44 22.08 21.49
CA LYS A 31 -39.77 21.38 20.37
C LYS A 31 -39.06 20.10 20.83
N SER A 32 -38.38 20.15 21.97
CA SER A 32 -37.65 19.00 22.52
C SER A 32 -38.58 17.89 23.01
N SER A 33 -39.76 18.20 23.56
CA SER A 33 -40.74 17.17 23.93
C SER A 33 -41.25 16.43 22.70
N MET A 34 -41.61 17.15 21.64
CA MET A 34 -42.08 16.54 20.40
C MET A 34 -41.03 15.64 19.75
N ILE A 35 -39.77 16.09 19.70
CA ILE A 35 -38.68 15.27 19.17
C ILE A 35 -38.45 14.03 20.05
N ALA A 36 -38.50 14.19 21.37
CA ALA A 36 -38.36 13.06 22.30
C ALA A 36 -39.48 12.02 22.08
N GLU A 37 -40.74 12.46 22.00
CA GLU A 37 -41.89 11.59 21.74
C GLU A 37 -41.76 10.88 20.38
N LEU A 38 -41.39 11.59 19.32
CA LEU A 38 -41.18 11.01 17.99
C LEU A 38 -40.10 9.92 18.02
N LEU A 39 -38.97 10.18 18.68
CA LEU A 39 -37.88 9.23 18.81
C LEU A 39 -38.28 8.02 19.67
N THR A 40 -39.01 8.22 20.75
CA THR A 40 -39.55 7.14 21.59
C THR A 40 -40.53 6.27 20.81
N ASN A 41 -41.44 6.87 20.06
CA ASN A 41 -42.41 6.15 19.22
C ASN A 41 -41.73 5.39 18.06
N SER A 42 -40.56 5.85 17.63
CA SER A 42 -39.76 5.21 16.56
C SER A 42 -38.82 4.12 17.08
N SER A 43 -38.66 3.96 18.40
CA SER A 43 -37.82 2.92 19.02
C SER A 43 -37.99 1.50 18.42
N PRO A 44 -39.22 0.96 18.23
CA PRO A 44 -39.38 -0.38 17.66
C PRO A 44 -38.88 -0.50 16.21
N VAL A 45 -38.87 0.61 15.44
CA VAL A 45 -38.31 0.62 14.08
C VAL A 45 -36.79 0.58 14.14
N PHE A 46 -36.17 1.35 15.05
CA PHE A 46 -34.73 1.30 15.26
C PHE A 46 -34.26 -0.08 15.72
N GLU A 47 -34.98 -0.74 16.62
CA GLU A 47 -34.65 -2.11 17.05
C GLU A 47 -34.68 -3.12 15.88
N ARG A 48 -35.70 -3.04 15.02
CA ARG A 48 -35.76 -3.90 13.82
C ARG A 48 -34.59 -3.62 12.88
N MET A 49 -34.26 -2.34 12.67
CA MET A 49 -33.13 -1.96 11.82
C MET A 49 -31.79 -2.42 12.40
N ILE A 50 -31.59 -2.34 13.72
CA ILE A 50 -30.41 -2.88 14.39
C ILE A 50 -30.27 -4.38 14.12
N LYS A 51 -31.34 -5.15 14.33
CA LYS A 51 -31.32 -6.61 14.07
C LYS A 51 -30.99 -6.95 12.61
N VAL A 52 -31.53 -6.18 11.67
CA VAL A 52 -31.23 -6.37 10.23
C VAL A 52 -29.77 -6.04 9.93
N LEU A 53 -29.23 -4.96 10.48
CA LEU A 53 -27.83 -4.56 10.28
C LEU A 53 -26.86 -5.55 10.94
N GLU A 54 -27.19 -6.08 12.12
CA GLU A 54 -26.41 -7.13 12.79
C GLU A 54 -26.39 -8.42 11.95
N ALA A 55 -27.54 -8.86 11.46
CA ALA A 55 -27.63 -10.02 10.58
C ALA A 55 -26.82 -9.81 9.29
N ALA A 56 -26.91 -8.63 8.69
CA ALA A 56 -26.12 -8.30 7.49
C ALA A 56 -24.60 -8.31 7.77
N GLN A 57 -24.16 -7.82 8.92
CA GLN A 57 -22.74 -7.87 9.30
C GLN A 57 -22.24 -9.29 9.48
N LEU A 58 -23.02 -10.15 10.14
CA LEU A 58 -22.67 -11.57 10.31
C LEU A 58 -22.53 -12.27 8.95
N VAL A 59 -23.49 -12.07 8.04
CA VAL A 59 -23.43 -12.61 6.68
C VAL A 59 -22.19 -12.12 5.93
N GLN A 60 -21.83 -10.83 6.06
CA GLN A 60 -20.65 -10.29 5.40
C GLN A 60 -19.34 -10.87 5.98
N GLN A 61 -19.28 -11.10 7.29
CA GLN A 61 -18.13 -11.72 7.94
C GLN A 61 -17.99 -13.19 7.52
N GLU A 62 -19.07 -13.95 7.53
CA GLU A 62 -19.07 -15.34 7.05
C GLU A 62 -18.65 -15.44 5.59
N ALA A 63 -19.14 -14.56 4.71
CA ALA A 63 -18.76 -14.56 3.31
C ALA A 63 -17.25 -14.33 3.12
N LYS A 64 -16.67 -13.41 3.89
CA LYS A 64 -15.22 -13.17 3.89
C LYS A 64 -14.45 -14.39 4.39
N GLN A 65 -14.90 -15.02 5.48
CA GLN A 65 -14.28 -16.24 6.02
C GLN A 65 -14.34 -17.39 5.02
N LYS A 66 -15.51 -17.68 4.44
CA LYS A 66 -15.70 -18.71 3.41
C LYS A 66 -14.80 -18.47 2.19
N THR A 67 -14.61 -17.21 1.80
CA THR A 67 -13.70 -16.84 0.70
C THR A 67 -12.24 -17.11 1.07
N ALA A 68 -11.82 -16.71 2.27
CA ALA A 68 -10.45 -16.96 2.76
C ALA A 68 -10.16 -18.46 2.84
N GLU A 69 -11.05 -19.24 3.45
CA GLU A 69 -10.91 -20.69 3.51
C GLU A 69 -10.92 -21.35 2.12
N GLY A 70 -11.70 -20.81 1.18
CA GLY A 70 -11.72 -21.26 -0.21
C GLY A 70 -10.36 -21.07 -0.90
N LEU A 71 -9.72 -19.92 -0.68
CA LEU A 71 -8.38 -19.63 -1.19
C LEU A 71 -7.31 -20.52 -0.55
N GLU A 72 -7.38 -20.74 0.77
CA GLU A 72 -6.47 -21.65 1.47
C GLU A 72 -6.60 -23.08 0.94
N ARG A 73 -7.83 -23.58 0.75
CA ARG A 73 -8.06 -24.91 0.16
C ARG A 73 -7.55 -25.00 -1.27
N ALA A 74 -7.72 -23.95 -2.08
CA ALA A 74 -7.21 -23.90 -3.44
C ALA A 74 -5.67 -23.91 -3.46
N GLN A 75 -5.03 -23.11 -2.60
CA GLN A 75 -3.59 -23.10 -2.42
C GLN A 75 -3.07 -24.48 -2.02
N ALA A 76 -3.64 -25.11 -0.99
CA ALA A 76 -3.23 -26.44 -0.54
C ALA A 76 -3.34 -27.50 -1.66
N LYS A 77 -4.36 -27.39 -2.52
CA LYS A 77 -4.51 -28.28 -3.68
C LYS A 77 -3.42 -28.04 -4.72
N ILE A 78 -3.11 -26.78 -5.02
CA ILE A 78 -2.03 -26.41 -5.95
C ILE A 78 -0.68 -26.87 -5.40
N GLU A 79 -0.39 -26.63 -4.13
CA GLU A 79 0.85 -27.08 -3.47
C GLU A 79 1.01 -28.59 -3.54
N LYS A 80 -0.05 -29.34 -3.27
CA LYS A 80 -0.02 -30.81 -3.39
C LYS A 80 0.27 -31.25 -4.82
N GLN A 81 -0.37 -30.64 -5.81
CA GLN A 81 -0.15 -30.96 -7.22
C GLN A 81 1.27 -30.60 -7.68
N LEU A 82 1.78 -29.44 -7.24
CA LEU A 82 3.15 -29.01 -7.52
C LEU A 82 4.17 -29.94 -6.86
N GLY A 83 3.94 -30.37 -5.61
CA GLY A 83 4.79 -31.35 -4.93
C GLY A 83 4.89 -32.66 -5.69
N LEU A 84 3.76 -33.23 -6.12
CA LEU A 84 3.74 -34.44 -6.94
C LEU A 84 4.44 -34.26 -8.28
N MET A 85 4.31 -33.09 -8.90
CA MET A 85 4.97 -32.79 -10.19
C MET A 85 6.49 -32.61 -10.02
N LEU A 86 6.92 -32.02 -8.92
CA LEU A 86 8.34 -31.89 -8.55
C LEU A 86 8.94 -33.27 -8.26
N ASP A 87 8.27 -34.12 -7.48
CA ASP A 87 8.71 -35.50 -7.22
C ASP A 87 8.86 -36.29 -8.53
N TRP A 88 7.89 -36.17 -9.45
CA TRP A 88 7.96 -36.82 -10.75
C TRP A 88 9.11 -36.29 -11.63
N MET A 89 9.35 -34.98 -11.59
CA MET A 89 10.47 -34.35 -12.31
C MET A 89 11.82 -34.82 -11.75
N ASP A 90 11.94 -34.91 -10.43
CA ASP A 90 13.14 -35.43 -9.77
C ASP A 90 13.37 -36.89 -10.17
N ASP A 91 12.35 -37.74 -10.09
CA ASP A 91 12.43 -39.14 -10.51
C ASP A 91 12.84 -39.29 -11.99
N SER A 92 12.28 -38.46 -12.88
CA SER A 92 12.57 -38.49 -14.31
C SER A 92 13.94 -37.90 -14.68
N SER A 93 14.43 -36.93 -13.90
CA SER A 93 15.71 -36.26 -14.14
C SER A 93 16.90 -37.00 -13.53
N ARG A 94 16.69 -37.79 -12.47
CA ARG A 94 17.70 -38.66 -11.84
C ARG A 94 18.60 -39.40 -12.84
N PRO A 95 18.11 -40.15 -13.84
CA PRO A 95 18.98 -40.87 -14.77
C PRO A 95 19.85 -39.94 -15.61
N ILE A 96 19.34 -38.78 -16.02
CA ILE A 96 20.08 -37.79 -16.81
C ILE A 96 21.15 -37.13 -15.94
N LEU A 97 20.80 -36.78 -14.70
CA LEU A 97 21.72 -36.19 -13.73
C LEU A 97 22.85 -37.18 -13.35
N GLU A 98 22.53 -38.45 -13.13
CA GLU A 98 23.54 -39.49 -12.90
C GLU A 98 24.47 -39.68 -14.10
N GLN A 99 23.93 -39.65 -15.32
CA GLN A 99 24.73 -39.73 -16.54
C GLN A 99 25.66 -38.52 -16.67
N ALA A 100 25.14 -37.31 -16.42
CA ALA A 100 25.92 -36.09 -16.39
C ALA A 100 27.04 -36.14 -15.35
N GLU A 101 26.75 -36.62 -14.13
CA GLU A 101 27.74 -36.80 -13.08
C GLU A 101 28.82 -37.83 -13.46
N LYS A 102 28.43 -38.96 -14.05
CA LYS A 102 29.38 -39.98 -14.56
C LYS A 102 30.29 -39.42 -15.65
N VAL A 103 29.79 -38.56 -16.55
CA VAL A 103 30.61 -37.89 -17.57
C VAL A 103 31.55 -36.87 -16.94
N GLN A 104 31.07 -36.07 -15.99
CA GLN A 104 31.88 -35.07 -15.29
C GLN A 104 32.99 -35.71 -14.45
N ARG A 105 32.67 -36.79 -13.70
CA ARG A 105 33.67 -37.59 -12.95
C ARG A 105 34.70 -38.23 -13.89
N ARG A 106 34.29 -38.71 -15.07
CA ARG A 106 35.21 -39.24 -16.10
C ARG A 106 36.09 -38.13 -16.70
N GLY A 107 35.54 -36.96 -16.98
CA GLY A 107 36.30 -35.80 -17.46
C GLY A 107 37.33 -35.31 -16.43
N ARG A 108 36.99 -35.37 -15.13
CA ARG A 108 37.89 -35.04 -14.02
C ARG A 108 38.94 -36.12 -13.74
N ARG A 109 38.67 -37.39 -14.09
CA ARG A 109 39.58 -38.54 -13.92
C ARG A 109 40.45 -38.85 -15.14
N ARG A 110 40.38 -38.06 -16.23
CA ARG A 110 41.43 -38.14 -17.25
C ARG A 110 42.76 -37.78 -16.56
N PRO A 111 43.74 -38.69 -16.52
CA PRO A 111 45.07 -38.30 -16.09
C PRO A 111 45.55 -37.22 -17.07
N ALA A 112 46.19 -36.17 -16.55
CA ALA A 112 47.12 -35.42 -17.36
C ALA A 112 48.11 -36.45 -17.91
N VAL A 113 47.95 -36.82 -19.17
CA VAL A 113 48.87 -37.74 -19.83
C VAL A 113 50.18 -36.96 -19.92
N ASP A 114 51.20 -37.52 -19.28
CA ASP A 114 52.59 -37.09 -19.32
C ASP A 114 52.99 -36.66 -20.74
N ALA A 115 53.15 -35.36 -20.94
CA ALA A 115 54.18 -34.85 -21.83
C ALA A 115 55.46 -34.76 -20.99
N GLY A 116 56.10 -35.91 -20.81
CA GLY A 116 57.47 -35.99 -20.34
C GLY A 116 58.36 -35.14 -21.24
N GLY A 117 58.95 -34.10 -20.65
CA GLY A 117 59.85 -33.18 -21.32
C GLY A 117 60.78 -32.59 -20.28
N ALA A 118 61.84 -33.33 -19.98
CA ALA A 118 62.91 -32.96 -19.08
C ALA A 118 63.40 -31.53 -19.31
N ARG A 119 63.58 -30.78 -18.22
CA ARG A 119 64.38 -29.56 -18.22
C ARG A 119 65.85 -29.94 -18.45
N PRO A 120 66.53 -29.24 -19.38
CA PRO A 120 67.84 -28.71 -19.05
C PRO A 120 67.81 -27.18 -19.12
N ARG A 121 68.51 -26.57 -18.16
CA ARG A 121 68.88 -25.16 -18.18
C ARG A 121 70.06 -25.00 -19.15
N THR A 122 69.95 -24.13 -20.16
CA THR A 122 71.10 -23.39 -20.71
C THR A 122 70.67 -22.09 -21.42
N ALA A 123 71.43 -21.04 -21.08
CA ALA A 123 71.77 -19.79 -21.76
C ALA A 123 70.94 -19.26 -22.97
N GLY A 124 70.47 -18.02 -22.79
CA GLY A 124 70.79 -16.88 -23.67
C GLY A 124 70.51 -16.99 -25.17
N GLY A 125 69.40 -16.41 -25.62
CA GLY A 125 69.13 -16.17 -27.03
C GLY A 125 67.96 -15.21 -27.22
N ALA A 126 68.27 -13.93 -27.41
CA ALA A 126 67.31 -12.88 -27.70
C ALA A 126 66.65 -13.09 -29.08
N ARG A 127 65.31 -13.18 -29.12
CA ARG A 127 64.50 -12.83 -30.30
C ARG A 127 63.15 -12.21 -29.87
N LEU A 128 63.16 -10.88 -29.86
CA LEU A 128 62.13 -9.94 -30.33
C LEU A 128 60.64 -10.36 -30.20
N THR A 129 60.00 -9.94 -29.11
CA THR A 129 58.55 -9.68 -29.12
C THR A 129 58.30 -8.34 -29.84
N PRO A 130 57.49 -8.28 -30.91
CA PRO A 130 57.09 -7.01 -31.51
C PRO A 130 56.19 -6.19 -30.55
N PRO A 131 56.39 -4.86 -30.44
CA PRO A 131 55.62 -4.01 -29.55
C PRO A 131 54.34 -3.47 -30.21
N SER A 132 53.38 -3.12 -29.35
CA SER A 132 52.32 -2.13 -29.56
C SER A 132 51.00 -2.58 -30.20
N ASN A 133 49.98 -2.64 -29.36
CA ASN A 133 48.83 -1.75 -29.49
C ASN A 133 48.56 -1.09 -28.13
N ARG A 134 49.41 -0.13 -27.75
CA ARG A 134 49.12 0.86 -26.71
C ARG A 134 48.80 2.17 -27.41
N GLY A 135 47.52 2.50 -27.51
CA GLY A 135 47.12 3.85 -27.90
C GLY A 135 45.70 3.93 -28.43
N VAL A 136 44.72 4.04 -27.54
CA VAL A 136 43.68 5.08 -27.65
C VAL A 136 43.29 5.48 -26.22
N ARG A 137 43.88 6.55 -25.71
CA ARG A 137 43.30 7.37 -24.64
C ARG A 137 42.76 8.62 -25.32
N SER A 138 41.46 8.74 -25.48
CA SER A 138 40.82 10.04 -25.71
C SER A 138 40.43 10.63 -24.37
N THR A 139 41.11 11.74 -24.06
CA THR A 139 40.73 12.75 -23.08
C THR A 139 39.28 13.20 -23.27
N HIS A 140 38.54 13.48 -22.18
CA HIS A 140 38.02 14.82 -21.91
C HIS A 140 37.40 14.89 -20.50
N LYS A 141 37.34 16.13 -20.03
CA LYS A 141 37.38 16.64 -18.66
C LYS A 141 35.98 16.88 -18.09
N THR A 142 35.93 16.93 -16.75
CA THR A 142 35.03 17.73 -15.88
C THR A 142 33.61 17.23 -15.59
N GLY A 143 33.39 16.87 -14.32
CA GLY A 143 32.56 17.63 -13.38
C GLY A 143 31.07 17.79 -13.69
N GLY A 144 30.22 17.24 -12.83
CA GLY A 144 28.81 17.63 -12.77
C GLY A 144 27.96 16.66 -11.97
N LYS A 145 27.46 17.13 -10.83
CA LYS A 145 26.50 16.45 -9.96
C LYS A 145 25.31 15.93 -10.79
N GLN A 146 24.92 14.67 -10.58
CA GLN A 146 23.73 14.10 -11.22
C GLN A 146 22.48 14.81 -10.68
N ALA A 147 21.96 15.71 -11.51
CA ALA A 147 20.64 16.27 -11.39
C ALA A 147 19.60 15.25 -11.91
N THR A 148 18.52 15.17 -11.16
CA THR A 148 17.26 14.45 -11.40
C THR A 148 16.78 14.49 -12.86
N MET A 149 16.57 13.32 -13.47
CA MET A 149 15.71 13.18 -14.65
C MET A 149 14.27 12.88 -14.20
N ARG A 150 13.35 13.78 -14.57
CA ARG A 150 11.91 13.66 -14.41
C ARG A 150 11.31 13.41 -15.80
N VAL A 151 10.57 12.31 -15.93
CA VAL A 151 9.81 11.94 -17.14
C VAL A 151 8.65 12.92 -17.35
N PRO A 152 8.34 13.36 -18.58
CA PRO A 152 7.13 14.14 -18.85
C PRO A 152 5.96 13.18 -19.15
N GLY A 153 4.91 13.25 -18.34
CA GLY A 153 3.67 12.51 -18.55
C GLY A 153 2.59 13.14 -17.68
N GLY A 154 1.61 13.76 -18.33
CA GLY A 154 0.72 14.75 -17.73
C GLY A 154 -0.46 14.23 -16.90
N VAL A 155 -1.49 15.07 -16.95
CA VAL A 155 -2.82 15.01 -16.34
C VAL A 155 -2.90 15.66 -14.95
N GLY A 156 -3.65 16.77 -14.92
CA GLY A 156 -3.70 17.73 -13.83
C GLY A 156 -4.39 17.23 -12.57
N ARG A 157 -4.04 17.89 -11.46
CA ARG A 157 -4.92 18.05 -10.32
C ARG A 157 -4.53 19.27 -9.51
N GLU A 158 -5.36 20.28 -9.63
CA GLU A 158 -5.43 21.49 -8.84
C GLU A 158 -5.55 21.13 -7.35
N LYS A 159 -4.67 21.67 -6.50
CA LYS A 159 -4.83 21.68 -5.05
C LYS A 159 -4.56 23.08 -4.52
N SER A 160 -5.64 23.79 -4.23
CA SER A 160 -5.69 24.98 -3.41
C SER A 160 -5.27 24.64 -1.97
N LYS A 161 -4.35 25.44 -1.41
CA LYS A 161 -4.06 25.49 0.04
C LYS A 161 -5.08 26.42 0.70
N PRO A 162 -5.62 26.11 1.88
CA PRO A 162 -6.36 27.09 2.66
C PRO A 162 -5.39 28.02 3.39
N ALA A 163 -5.50 29.32 3.11
CA ALA A 163 -4.98 30.38 3.97
C ALA A 163 -5.88 30.47 5.21
N ASN A 164 -5.26 30.45 6.38
CA ASN A 164 -5.88 30.53 7.70
C ASN A 164 -6.30 31.98 8.01
N PRO A 165 -7.59 32.30 8.26
CA PRO A 165 -7.99 33.64 8.69
C PRO A 165 -8.63 33.60 10.09
N THR A 166 -7.83 33.82 11.14
CA THR A 166 -8.36 34.22 12.45
C THR A 166 -7.45 35.24 13.14
N LYS A 167 -7.66 36.53 12.86
CA LYS A 167 -7.50 37.59 13.86
C LYS A 167 -8.66 38.59 13.71
N LYS A 168 -9.45 38.66 14.78
CA LYS A 168 -10.65 39.50 14.98
C LYS A 168 -10.33 41.00 14.77
N PRO A 169 -11.26 41.82 14.24
CA PRO A 169 -11.19 43.27 14.39
C PRO A 169 -11.86 43.68 15.71
N LEU A 170 -11.08 44.25 16.63
CA LEU A 170 -11.62 44.99 17.78
C LEU A 170 -11.80 46.45 17.34
N GLY A 171 -13.03 46.84 17.03
CA GLY A 171 -13.38 48.24 16.78
C GLY A 171 -13.25 49.06 18.05
N LYS A 172 -12.24 49.95 18.11
CA LYS A 172 -12.20 51.08 19.04
C LYS A 172 -11.98 52.36 18.22
N ARG A 173 -13.09 53.05 17.90
CA ARG A 173 -13.11 54.48 17.58
C ARG A 173 -14.41 55.08 18.11
N THR A 174 -14.40 55.48 19.38
CA THR A 174 -15.28 56.55 19.85
C THR A 174 -14.50 57.85 19.72
N VAL A 175 -15.00 58.72 18.86
CA VAL A 175 -14.46 60.05 18.60
C VAL A 175 -14.89 60.98 19.74
N LYS A 176 -13.92 61.79 20.15
CA LYS A 176 -13.97 62.89 21.09
C LYS A 176 -14.90 64.00 20.56
N GLY A 177 -15.79 64.50 21.39
CA GLY A 177 -16.66 65.64 21.07
C GLY A 177 -17.32 66.20 22.33
N ALA A 178 -16.51 66.81 23.19
CA ALA A 178 -16.99 67.71 24.24
C ALA A 178 -16.79 69.14 23.71
N SER A 179 -17.88 69.92 23.66
CA SER A 179 -17.86 71.39 23.70
C SER A 179 -19.30 71.92 23.84
N ALA A 180 -19.42 72.89 24.76
CA ALA A 180 -20.53 73.81 25.05
C ALA A 180 -21.74 73.24 25.80
#